data_AF-A0A4Q6G6C5-F1
#
_entry.id   AF-A0A4Q6G6C5-F1
#
_cell.length_a   1.000
_cell.length_b   1.000
_cell.length_c   1.000
_cell.angle_alpha   90.00
_cell.angle_beta   90.00
_cell.angle_gamma   90.00
#
_symmetry.space_group_name_H-M   'P 1'
#
loop_
_entity.id
_entity.type
_entity.pdbx_description
1 polymer ?
#
loop_
_entity_poly.entity_id
_entity_poly.type
_entity_poly.pdbx_seq_one_letter_code
_entity_poly.pdbx_strand_id
1 'polypeptide(L)'
;MRYNRQRLLTLAVVIPIWGCGSGGGGTDATPVTGSPAPAVSTEVTTETGSEVNTTVLTNMLNHFQVTSSMDAEILKFIRYDFGTLAGWTDTTRTQAFAQLANLYGITDVNSSTLSQWLMERITYIYPDDGKNLQFAFIVPAENRVYQASVKTASGEGVAASNVGGGLYSIYLDQHRSGVDGMLLNFNQTYVPFLSPRTGVMQIGPNFFDQTDSLDTSNIARRGFRTVKSLYRLSVLFHEARHSDGNLQAGTLSFAHLICPVSEKIADEYVGLPACDEKANGAYNIGAQILTAMEGICDSICSQRELSIIEAIHLDVLSRLLIDDTVANYGDPSPETSLRPIDTRTYQIVPEQ
;
A
#
# COMPACT_ATOMS: atom_id res chain seq x y z
N MET A 1 -19.77 -35.90 1.62
CA MET A 1 -20.41 -34.73 0.99
C MET A 1 -19.83 -34.58 -0.41
N ARG A 2 -20.65 -34.57 -1.46
CA ARG A 2 -20.16 -34.28 -2.82
C ARG A 2 -20.02 -32.77 -2.94
N TYR A 3 -18.78 -32.32 -3.14
CA TYR A 3 -18.42 -30.92 -3.36
C TYR A 3 -19.13 -30.41 -4.62
N ASN A 4 -19.93 -29.35 -4.52
CA ASN A 4 -20.69 -28.82 -5.66
C ASN A 4 -19.80 -27.88 -6.49
N ARG A 5 -19.12 -28.44 -7.50
CA ARG A 5 -18.23 -27.72 -8.43
C ARG A 5 -18.82 -26.42 -9.00
N GLN A 6 -20.14 -26.34 -9.17
CA GLN A 6 -20.79 -25.14 -9.73
C GLN A 6 -20.69 -23.90 -8.81
N ARG A 7 -20.42 -24.04 -7.51
CA ARG A 7 -20.26 -22.87 -6.63
C ARG A 7 -18.87 -22.23 -6.67
N LEU A 8 -17.84 -22.97 -7.08
CA LEU A 8 -16.47 -22.44 -7.19
C LEU A 8 -16.21 -21.73 -8.53
N LEU A 9 -16.94 -22.12 -9.59
CA LEU A 9 -16.68 -21.70 -10.98
C LEU A 9 -17.54 -20.51 -11.44
N THR A 10 -18.32 -19.89 -10.56
CA THR A 10 -19.12 -18.70 -10.91
C THR A 10 -19.08 -17.68 -9.80
N LEU A 11 -17.89 -17.47 -9.24
CA LEU A 11 -17.63 -16.34 -8.36
C LEU A 11 -17.03 -15.23 -9.21
N ALA A 12 -17.88 -14.45 -9.87
CA ALA A 12 -17.49 -13.12 -10.35
C ALA A 12 -17.31 -12.23 -9.12
N VAL A 13 -16.20 -12.41 -8.42
CA VAL A 13 -15.88 -11.59 -7.25
C VAL A 13 -15.40 -10.26 -7.76
N VAL A 14 -16.24 -9.25 -7.65
CA VAL A 14 -15.78 -7.87 -7.60
C VAL A 14 -15.28 -7.67 -6.18
N ILE A 15 -13.96 -7.67 -5.97
CA ILE A 15 -13.43 -7.01 -4.77
C ILE A 15 -13.76 -5.56 -5.01
N PRO A 16 -14.56 -4.91 -4.14
CA PRO A 16 -14.71 -3.49 -4.26
C PRO A 16 -13.37 -2.90 -3.83
N ILE A 17 -12.53 -2.59 -4.83
CA ILE A 17 -11.25 -1.93 -4.65
C ILE A 17 -11.56 -0.45 -4.56
N TRP A 18 -11.76 -0.03 -3.32
CA TRP A 18 -11.87 1.36 -2.97
C TRP A 18 -10.45 1.89 -2.86
N GLY A 19 -9.89 2.26 -4.00
CA GLY A 19 -8.59 2.93 -4.01
C GLY A 19 -8.73 4.37 -3.55
N CYS A 20 -7.73 4.86 -2.82
CA CYS A 20 -7.71 6.24 -2.36
C CYS A 20 -7.22 7.13 -3.49
N GLY A 21 -8.09 8.02 -3.96
CA GLY A 21 -7.76 8.99 -4.98
C GLY A 21 -7.86 10.43 -4.51
N SER A 22 -6.99 11.28 -5.05
CA SER A 22 -7.20 12.72 -5.12
C SER A 22 -8.04 13.01 -6.37
N GLY A 23 -9.20 13.66 -6.23
CA GLY A 23 -10.05 14.00 -7.37
C GLY A 23 -9.29 14.85 -8.40
N GLY A 24 -8.92 14.24 -9.53
CA GLY A 24 -8.24 14.90 -10.63
C GLY A 24 -8.18 13.98 -11.85
N GLY A 25 -8.85 14.40 -12.94
CA GLY A 25 -8.97 13.61 -14.18
C GLY A 25 -7.91 13.94 -15.23
N GLY A 26 -7.55 12.96 -16.07
CA GLY A 26 -6.86 13.20 -17.35
C GLY A 26 -5.93 12.11 -17.92
N THR A 27 -6.52 11.20 -18.72
CA THR A 27 -6.05 10.46 -19.94
C THR A 27 -4.87 9.46 -19.94
N ASP A 28 -5.18 8.33 -20.60
CA ASP A 28 -4.44 7.10 -20.97
C ASP A 28 -2.96 7.20 -21.34
N ALA A 29 -2.16 6.31 -20.73
CA ALA A 29 -0.82 5.93 -21.16
C ALA A 29 -0.79 4.48 -21.69
N THR A 30 -0.07 4.24 -22.77
CA THR A 30 0.08 2.92 -23.41
C THR A 30 1.23 2.10 -22.82
N PRO A 31 1.09 0.76 -22.66
CA PRO A 31 2.13 -0.07 -22.04
C PRO A 31 3.21 -0.49 -23.04
N VAL A 32 4.48 -0.45 -22.62
CA VAL A 32 5.65 -1.00 -23.34
C VAL A 32 6.03 -2.37 -22.77
N THR A 33 6.46 -3.30 -23.63
CA THR A 33 6.82 -4.68 -23.27
C THR A 33 8.25 -4.79 -22.70
N GLY A 34 8.39 -5.47 -21.56
CA GLY A 34 9.61 -5.50 -20.74
C GLY A 34 10.63 -6.61 -21.05
N SER A 35 11.90 -6.24 -20.89
CA SER A 35 13.10 -7.11 -20.74
C SER A 35 13.29 -7.54 -19.28
N PRO A 36 14.13 -8.55 -18.97
CA PRO A 36 14.35 -9.04 -17.60
C PRO A 36 14.80 -7.93 -16.64
N ALA A 37 14.36 -8.03 -15.38
CA ALA A 37 14.62 -7.04 -14.34
C ALA A 37 16.14 -6.84 -14.11
N PRO A 38 16.66 -5.61 -14.27
CA PRO A 38 18.07 -5.32 -14.04
C PRO A 38 18.44 -5.44 -12.56
N ALA A 39 19.73 -5.70 -12.29
CA ALA A 39 20.28 -5.67 -10.94
C ALA A 39 19.90 -4.39 -10.19
N VAL A 40 19.56 -4.54 -8.91
CA VAL A 40 19.14 -3.43 -8.05
C VAL A 40 20.35 -2.54 -7.76
N SER A 41 20.44 -1.38 -8.43
CA SER A 41 21.38 -0.32 -8.05
C SER A 41 20.90 0.36 -6.78
N THR A 42 21.81 0.53 -5.81
CA THR A 42 21.59 1.25 -4.55
C THR A 42 21.96 2.73 -4.65
N GLU A 43 22.36 3.22 -5.82
CA GLU A 43 22.65 4.64 -6.03
C GLU A 43 21.34 5.42 -6.07
N VAL A 44 20.88 5.87 -4.90
CA VAL A 44 19.80 6.84 -4.76
C VAL A 44 20.38 8.13 -4.23
N THR A 45 20.36 9.17 -5.04
CA THR A 45 20.74 10.52 -4.62
C THR A 45 19.53 11.17 -3.97
N THR A 46 19.56 11.35 -2.65
CA THR A 46 18.53 12.11 -1.94
C THR A 46 18.75 13.59 -2.10
N GLU A 47 17.65 14.33 -2.18
CA GLU A 47 17.66 15.77 -2.35
C GLU A 47 17.87 16.53 -1.03
N THR A 48 18.05 15.84 0.10
CA THR A 48 18.43 16.49 1.36
C THR A 48 19.94 16.69 1.48
N GLY A 49 20.74 15.96 0.69
CA GLY A 49 22.17 15.83 0.92
C GLY A 49 22.50 14.96 2.15
N SER A 50 21.49 14.39 2.81
CA SER A 50 21.68 13.41 3.88
C SER A 50 22.25 12.12 3.30
N GLU A 51 23.19 11.52 4.01
CA GLU A 51 23.68 10.18 3.67
C GLU A 51 22.54 9.17 3.77
N VAL A 52 22.29 8.45 2.67
CA VAL A 52 21.29 7.39 2.63
C VAL A 52 21.79 6.21 3.47
N ASN A 53 20.96 5.74 4.41
CA ASN A 53 21.24 4.48 5.08
C ASN A 53 21.09 3.31 4.09
N THR A 54 22.21 2.91 3.48
CA THR A 54 22.26 1.88 2.45
C THR A 54 21.75 0.53 2.94
N THR A 55 21.94 0.21 4.23
CA THR A 55 21.42 -1.04 4.81
C THR A 55 19.89 -1.03 4.81
N VAL A 56 19.26 0.07 5.24
CA VAL A 56 17.80 0.23 5.23
C VAL A 56 17.27 0.17 3.79
N LEU A 57 17.87 0.92 2.87
CA LEU A 57 17.46 0.92 1.46
C LEU A 57 17.57 -0.47 0.83
N THR A 58 18.70 -1.15 0.99
CA THR A 58 18.90 -2.51 0.45
C THR A 58 17.89 -3.49 1.04
N ASN A 59 17.60 -3.41 2.34
CA ASN A 59 16.59 -4.27 2.95
C ASN A 59 15.21 -4.06 2.33
N MET A 60 14.78 -2.80 2.15
CA MET A 60 13.51 -2.50 1.49
C MET A 60 13.46 -3.03 0.06
N LEU A 61 14.50 -2.76 -0.74
CA LEU A 61 14.54 -3.19 -2.14
C LEU A 61 14.60 -4.71 -2.32
N ASN A 62 15.18 -5.43 -1.36
CA ASN A 62 15.19 -6.90 -1.36
C ASN A 62 13.88 -7.51 -0.85
N HIS A 63 13.16 -6.80 0.03
CA HIS A 63 11.90 -7.26 0.60
C HIS A 63 10.74 -7.14 -0.39
N PHE A 64 10.57 -5.97 -1.01
CA PHE A 64 9.44 -5.73 -1.91
C PHE A 64 9.62 -6.46 -3.24
N GLN A 65 8.71 -7.40 -3.50
CA GLN A 65 8.62 -8.10 -4.77
C GLN A 65 7.77 -7.27 -5.73
N VAL A 66 8.31 -6.92 -6.88
CA VAL A 66 7.61 -6.12 -7.90
C VAL A 66 7.36 -6.95 -9.15
N THR A 67 6.20 -6.77 -9.81
CA THR A 67 5.89 -7.52 -11.02
C THR A 67 6.82 -7.14 -12.17
N SER A 68 7.08 -8.09 -13.07
CA SER A 68 7.85 -7.87 -14.29
C SER A 68 7.12 -6.97 -15.30
N SER A 69 5.84 -6.70 -15.09
CA SER A 69 5.06 -5.74 -15.88
C SER A 69 5.18 -4.30 -15.38
N MET A 70 5.82 -4.07 -14.24
CA MET A 70 6.01 -2.72 -13.71
C MET A 70 6.92 -1.92 -14.62
N ASP A 71 6.49 -0.71 -14.97
CA ASP A 71 7.28 0.20 -15.79
C ASP A 71 8.60 0.58 -15.09
N ALA A 72 9.68 0.66 -15.86
CA ALA A 72 11.02 0.92 -15.33
C ALA A 72 11.14 2.31 -14.69
N GLU A 73 10.37 3.29 -15.16
CA GLU A 73 10.29 4.63 -14.59
C GLU A 73 9.55 4.62 -13.24
N ILE A 74 8.42 3.91 -13.15
CA ILE A 74 7.72 3.68 -11.87
C ILE A 74 8.67 3.07 -10.83
N LEU A 75 9.44 2.05 -11.22
CA LEU A 75 10.45 1.44 -10.35
C LEU A 75 11.51 2.43 -9.87
N LYS A 76 11.92 3.40 -10.71
CA LYS A 76 12.88 4.43 -10.28
C LYS A 76 12.27 5.36 -9.25
N PHE A 77 11.00 5.75 -9.39
CA PHE A 77 10.34 6.58 -8.40
C PHE A 77 10.15 5.86 -7.07
N ILE A 78 9.72 4.59 -7.07
CA ILE A 78 9.62 3.79 -5.84
C ILE A 78 10.99 3.69 -5.15
N ARG A 79 12.08 3.46 -5.90
CA ARG A 79 13.44 3.46 -5.36
C ARG A 79 13.82 4.81 -4.76
N TYR A 80 13.47 5.91 -5.43
CA TYR A 80 13.70 7.25 -4.93
C TYR A 80 12.95 7.48 -3.61
N ASP A 81 11.68 7.09 -3.52
CA ASP A 81 10.87 7.22 -2.31
C ASP A 81 11.45 6.41 -1.14
N PHE A 82 11.89 5.17 -1.40
CA PHE A 82 12.58 4.38 -0.38
C PHE A 82 13.92 4.99 0.03
N GLY A 83 14.65 5.62 -0.90
CA GLY A 83 15.85 6.38 -0.57
C GLY A 83 15.57 7.61 0.28
N THR A 84 14.48 8.33 0.01
CA THR A 84 14.00 9.46 0.85
C THR A 84 13.73 8.98 2.27
N LEU A 85 13.02 7.86 2.44
CA LEU A 85 12.79 7.27 3.77
C LEU A 85 14.09 6.81 4.42
N ALA A 86 14.97 6.11 3.69
CA ALA A 86 16.23 5.58 4.20
C ALA A 86 17.24 6.68 4.58
N GLY A 87 17.20 7.84 3.91
CA GLY A 87 18.02 9.02 4.21
C GLY A 87 17.43 9.94 5.29
N TRP A 88 16.28 9.59 5.86
CA TRP A 88 15.64 10.40 6.88
C TRP A 88 16.33 10.29 8.24
N THR A 89 16.75 11.44 8.78
CA THR A 89 17.53 11.55 10.02
C THR A 89 17.03 12.66 10.95
N ASP A 90 15.82 13.16 10.76
CA ASP A 90 15.28 14.23 11.61
C ASP A 90 15.05 13.71 13.04
N THR A 91 15.47 14.51 14.01
CA THR A 91 15.33 14.25 15.46
C THR A 91 14.63 15.41 16.19
N THR A 92 14.27 16.47 15.48
CA THR A 92 13.83 17.74 16.06
C THR A 92 12.33 17.77 16.37
N ARG A 93 11.52 16.99 15.65
CA ARG A 93 10.04 16.94 15.75
C ARG A 93 9.54 15.96 16.83
N THR A 94 10.09 16.07 18.04
CA THR A 94 9.87 15.11 19.15
C THR A 94 8.39 14.82 19.47
N GLN A 95 7.51 15.82 19.43
CA GLN A 95 6.07 15.62 19.66
C GLN A 95 5.40 14.78 18.56
N ALA A 96 5.67 15.10 17.29
CA ALA A 96 5.16 14.33 16.16
C ALA A 96 5.67 12.89 16.20
N PHE A 97 6.92 12.68 16.61
CA PHE A 97 7.49 11.34 16.76
C PHE A 97 6.83 10.56 17.90
N ALA A 98 6.53 11.20 19.03
CA ALA A 98 5.82 10.53 20.11
C ALA A 98 4.40 10.10 19.70
N GLN A 99 3.69 10.96 18.95
CA GLN A 99 2.37 10.64 18.39
C GLN A 99 2.46 9.47 17.39
N LEU A 100 3.40 9.54 16.45
CA LEU A 100 3.61 8.51 15.43
C LEU A 100 4.02 7.17 16.06
N ALA A 101 4.94 7.18 17.02
CA ALA A 101 5.38 6.00 17.78
C ALA A 101 4.19 5.28 18.42
N ASN A 102 3.36 6.03 19.15
CA ASN A 102 2.16 5.51 19.79
C ASN A 102 1.16 4.94 18.77
N LEU A 103 0.95 5.66 17.66
CA LEU A 103 0.01 5.26 16.61
C LEU A 103 0.45 3.97 15.90
N TYR A 104 1.75 3.84 15.64
CA TYR A 104 2.34 2.73 14.88
C TYR A 104 2.65 1.54 15.78
N GLY A 105 2.62 1.70 17.11
CA GLY A 105 3.03 0.69 18.07
C GLY A 105 4.53 0.40 18.01
N ILE A 106 5.34 1.43 17.73
CA ILE A 106 6.81 1.33 17.66
C ILE A 106 7.45 2.13 18.78
N THR A 107 8.66 1.74 19.19
CA THR A 107 9.38 2.41 20.29
C THR A 107 10.05 3.70 19.84
N ASP A 108 10.72 3.64 18.69
CA ASP A 108 11.49 4.75 18.14
C ASP A 108 11.00 5.06 16.72
N VAL A 109 10.99 6.33 16.36
CA VAL A 109 10.66 6.79 15.02
C VAL A 109 11.96 7.16 14.30
N ASN A 110 12.37 6.32 13.36
CA ASN A 110 13.52 6.56 12.49
C ASN A 110 13.34 5.78 11.18
N SER A 111 14.26 5.97 10.23
CA SER A 111 14.21 5.28 8.94
C SER A 111 14.15 3.75 9.08
N SER A 112 14.93 3.16 9.98
CA SER A 112 14.95 1.71 10.17
C SER A 112 13.63 1.16 10.70
N THR A 113 13.04 1.78 11.73
CA THR A 113 11.80 1.29 12.35
C THR A 113 10.59 1.49 11.44
N LEU A 114 10.53 2.60 10.71
CA LEU A 114 9.46 2.86 9.75
C LEU A 114 9.54 1.98 8.51
N SER A 115 10.75 1.75 7.96
CA SER A 115 10.94 0.80 6.86
C SER A 115 10.53 -0.60 7.27
N GLN A 116 10.90 -1.03 8.49
CA GLN A 116 10.47 -2.33 9.04
C GLN A 116 8.94 -2.38 9.16
N TRP A 117 8.31 -1.33 9.69
CA TRP A 117 6.86 -1.25 9.83
C TRP A 117 6.14 -1.42 8.47
N LEU A 118 6.66 -0.79 7.41
CA LEU A 118 6.12 -0.89 6.06
C LEU A 118 6.32 -2.29 5.46
N MET A 119 7.54 -2.84 5.55
CA MET A 119 7.89 -4.18 5.05
C MET A 119 7.07 -5.28 5.75
N GLU A 120 6.78 -5.11 7.03
CA GLU A 120 5.92 -6.04 7.76
C GLU A 120 4.47 -6.07 7.28
N ARG A 121 4.04 -5.12 6.44
CA ARG A 121 2.65 -4.98 6.01
C ARG A 121 2.46 -5.18 4.51
N ILE A 122 3.49 -4.92 3.72
CA ILE A 122 3.45 -5.01 2.26
C ILE A 122 4.62 -5.88 1.79
N THR A 123 4.34 -6.82 0.90
CA THR A 123 5.38 -7.65 0.27
C THR A 123 5.35 -7.52 -1.26
N TYR A 124 4.16 -7.45 -1.85
CA TYR A 124 3.99 -7.50 -3.31
C TYR A 124 3.49 -6.16 -3.84
N ILE A 125 4.11 -5.67 -4.91
CA ILE A 125 3.74 -4.42 -5.58
C ILE A 125 3.53 -4.68 -7.07
N TYR A 126 2.39 -4.25 -7.61
CA TYR A 126 2.06 -4.42 -9.04
C TYR A 126 1.38 -3.16 -9.60
N PRO A 127 1.51 -2.87 -10.90
CA PRO A 127 0.85 -1.72 -11.51
C PRO A 127 -0.63 -2.01 -11.75
N ASP A 128 -1.45 -0.96 -11.78
CA ASP A 128 -2.76 -1.02 -12.42
C ASP A 128 -2.63 -0.93 -13.95
N ASP A 129 -2.33 -2.08 -14.57
CA ASP A 129 -2.20 -2.22 -16.02
C ASP A 129 -3.48 -2.76 -16.70
N GLY A 130 -4.61 -2.71 -15.99
CA GLY A 130 -5.90 -3.22 -16.44
C GLY A 130 -6.02 -4.75 -16.48
N LYS A 131 -4.97 -5.50 -16.10
CA LYS A 131 -5.04 -6.97 -16.04
C LYS A 131 -5.64 -7.44 -14.72
N ASN A 132 -6.29 -8.59 -14.77
CA ASN A 132 -6.76 -9.26 -13.56
C ASN A 132 -5.59 -9.78 -12.74
N LEU A 133 -5.68 -9.64 -11.43
CA LEU A 133 -4.78 -10.30 -10.50
C LEU A 133 -5.11 -11.79 -10.46
N GLN A 134 -4.10 -12.61 -10.71
CA GLN A 134 -4.21 -14.05 -10.78
C GLN A 134 -3.88 -14.66 -9.42
N PHE A 135 -4.70 -15.60 -8.97
CA PHE A 135 -4.52 -16.32 -7.71
C PHE A 135 -5.01 -17.76 -7.83
N ALA A 136 -4.83 -18.57 -6.80
CA ALA A 136 -5.31 -19.94 -6.79
C ALA A 136 -5.66 -20.43 -5.39
N PHE A 137 -6.57 -21.39 -5.30
CA PHE A 137 -6.94 -22.06 -4.05
C PHE A 137 -6.37 -23.46 -3.97
N ILE A 138 -5.89 -23.83 -2.78
CA ILE A 138 -5.47 -25.20 -2.47
C ILE A 138 -6.66 -25.93 -1.84
N VAL A 139 -7.05 -27.05 -2.44
CA VAL A 139 -8.12 -27.93 -1.92
C VAL A 139 -7.50 -29.30 -1.58
N PRO A 140 -7.05 -29.53 -0.33
CA PRO A 140 -6.26 -30.72 -0.01
C PRO A 140 -7.02 -32.03 -0.14
N ALA A 141 -8.32 -32.02 0.16
CA ALA A 141 -9.18 -33.20 0.01
C ALA A 141 -9.20 -33.74 -1.44
N GLU A 142 -8.89 -32.89 -2.43
CA GLU A 142 -8.84 -33.25 -3.84
C GLU A 142 -7.41 -33.35 -4.40
N ASN A 143 -6.41 -33.03 -3.58
CA ASN A 143 -5.01 -32.84 -3.99
C ASN A 143 -4.85 -31.88 -5.20
N ARG A 144 -5.59 -30.76 -5.21
CA ARG A 144 -5.69 -29.83 -6.35
C ARG A 144 -5.47 -28.37 -5.98
N VAL A 145 -4.95 -27.62 -6.94
CA VAL A 145 -4.88 -26.16 -6.95
C VAL A 145 -5.79 -25.63 -8.04
N TYR A 146 -6.78 -24.81 -7.69
CA TYR A 146 -7.74 -24.20 -8.62
C TYR A 146 -7.35 -22.75 -8.88
N GLN A 147 -7.03 -22.43 -10.13
CA GLN A 147 -6.71 -21.06 -10.54
C GLN A 147 -7.98 -20.21 -10.66
N ALA A 148 -7.85 -18.93 -10.31
CA ALA A 148 -8.90 -17.93 -10.40
C ALA A 148 -8.27 -16.55 -10.64
N SER A 149 -9.09 -15.61 -11.10
CA SER A 149 -8.66 -14.25 -11.33
C SER A 149 -9.66 -13.25 -10.75
N VAL A 150 -9.15 -12.10 -10.32
CA VAL A 150 -9.97 -11.00 -9.83
C VAL A 150 -9.63 -9.73 -10.58
N LYS A 151 -10.65 -9.02 -11.05
CA LYS A 151 -10.45 -7.71 -11.64
C LYS A 151 -10.00 -6.77 -10.55
N THR A 152 -8.79 -6.23 -10.68
CA THR A 152 -8.29 -5.25 -9.74
C THR A 152 -8.20 -3.84 -10.28
N ALA A 153 -8.68 -3.57 -11.50
CA ALA A 153 -8.59 -2.23 -12.08
C ALA A 153 -9.12 -1.18 -11.10
N SER A 154 -8.26 -0.23 -10.76
CA SER A 154 -8.60 0.87 -9.88
C SER A 154 -9.45 1.89 -10.65
N GLY A 155 -10.32 2.61 -9.94
CA GLY A 155 -11.06 3.71 -10.56
C GLY A 155 -10.13 4.84 -10.99
N GLU A 156 -10.61 5.72 -11.87
CA GLU A 156 -9.95 7.03 -12.05
C GLU A 156 -9.82 7.72 -10.68
N GLY A 157 -8.67 8.34 -10.43
CA GLY A 157 -8.41 8.97 -9.14
C GLY A 157 -7.40 8.23 -8.29
N VAL A 158 -7.33 6.89 -8.36
CA VAL A 158 -6.61 6.07 -7.38
C VAL A 158 -5.11 6.22 -7.48
N ALA A 159 -4.47 6.59 -6.36
CA ALA A 159 -3.02 6.62 -6.24
C ALA A 159 -2.48 5.21 -5.98
N ALA A 160 -2.97 4.53 -4.96
CA ALA A 160 -2.63 3.14 -4.71
C ALA A 160 -3.81 2.42 -4.05
N SER A 161 -3.77 1.09 -4.01
CA SER A 161 -4.71 0.30 -3.25
C SER A 161 -4.09 -0.98 -2.74
N ASN A 162 -4.26 -1.27 -1.46
CA ASN A 162 -3.92 -2.56 -0.88
C ASN A 162 -5.10 -3.54 -1.00
N VAL A 163 -4.97 -4.49 -1.94
CA VAL A 163 -6.02 -5.49 -2.20
C VAL A 163 -5.94 -6.70 -1.26
N GLY A 164 -4.96 -6.73 -0.35
CA GLY A 164 -4.71 -7.86 0.55
C GLY A 164 -5.90 -8.20 1.45
N GLY A 165 -6.56 -7.20 2.04
CA GLY A 165 -7.75 -7.40 2.86
C GLY A 165 -8.90 -8.08 2.09
N GLY A 166 -9.14 -7.63 0.86
CA GLY A 166 -10.15 -8.21 -0.03
C GLY A 166 -9.84 -9.65 -0.41
N LEU A 167 -8.60 -9.91 -0.84
CA LEU A 167 -8.12 -11.27 -1.15
C LEU A 167 -8.27 -12.22 0.04
N TYR A 168 -7.94 -11.76 1.24
CA TYR A 168 -8.08 -12.57 2.45
C TYR A 168 -9.56 -12.88 2.78
N SER A 169 -10.46 -11.91 2.58
CA SER A 169 -11.90 -12.15 2.75
C SER A 169 -12.41 -13.22 1.79
N ILE A 170 -11.95 -13.24 0.54
CA ILE A 170 -12.28 -14.29 -0.43
C ILE A 170 -11.79 -15.65 0.09
N TYR A 171 -10.53 -15.72 0.53
CA TYR A 171 -9.99 -16.94 1.10
C TYR A 171 -10.83 -17.46 2.28
N LEU A 172 -11.22 -16.59 3.23
CA LEU A 172 -12.01 -17.01 4.40
C LEU A 172 -13.40 -17.54 4.03
N ASP A 173 -14.04 -16.99 3.00
CA ASP A 173 -15.30 -17.51 2.47
C ASP A 173 -15.12 -18.92 1.91
N GLN A 174 -14.05 -19.15 1.15
CA GLN A 174 -13.74 -20.45 0.57
C GLN A 174 -13.22 -21.47 1.61
N HIS A 175 -12.59 -21.01 2.69
CA HIS A 175 -12.08 -21.87 3.75
C HIS A 175 -13.17 -22.73 4.37
N ARG A 176 -14.38 -22.16 4.55
CA ARG A 176 -15.57 -22.86 5.03
C ARG A 176 -16.03 -24.00 4.12
N SER A 177 -15.61 -23.97 2.86
CA SER A 177 -15.93 -25.01 1.90
C SER A 177 -14.90 -26.14 1.91
N GLY A 178 -13.67 -25.94 2.41
CA GLY A 178 -12.59 -26.96 2.37
C GLY A 178 -11.33 -26.51 1.61
N VAL A 179 -11.17 -25.20 1.36
CA VAL A 179 -9.92 -24.60 0.91
C VAL A 179 -9.00 -24.39 2.11
N ASP A 180 -7.76 -24.88 2.06
CA ASP A 180 -6.82 -24.70 3.18
C ASP A 180 -5.82 -23.57 2.94
N GLY A 181 -5.68 -23.11 1.69
CA GLY A 181 -4.77 -21.99 1.39
C GLY A 181 -5.08 -21.27 0.09
N MET A 182 -4.54 -20.06 -0.02
CA MET A 182 -4.56 -19.26 -1.23
C MET A 182 -3.14 -18.97 -1.69
N LEU A 183 -2.94 -18.92 -3.00
CA LEU A 183 -1.68 -18.62 -3.66
C LEU A 183 -1.88 -17.39 -4.55
N LEU A 184 -0.95 -16.44 -4.50
CA LEU A 184 -0.90 -15.32 -5.44
C LEU A 184 0.01 -15.71 -6.61
N ASN A 185 -0.41 -15.45 -7.85
CA ASN A 185 0.49 -15.59 -8.99
C ASN A 185 1.25 -14.27 -9.18
N PHE A 186 2.55 -14.30 -8.89
CA PHE A 186 3.42 -13.15 -8.98
C PHE A 186 4.65 -13.52 -9.80
N ASN A 187 4.91 -12.83 -10.91
CA ASN A 187 5.99 -13.16 -11.85
C ASN A 187 5.98 -14.63 -12.29
N GLN A 188 4.80 -15.15 -12.64
CA GLN A 188 4.58 -16.55 -13.07
C GLN A 188 4.88 -17.59 -11.97
N THR A 189 5.04 -17.14 -10.73
CA THR A 189 5.30 -17.99 -9.57
C THR A 189 4.14 -17.89 -8.61
N TYR A 190 3.62 -19.04 -8.17
CA TYR A 190 2.61 -19.07 -7.13
C TYR A 190 3.26 -18.98 -5.74
N VAL A 191 2.93 -17.92 -5.00
CA VAL A 191 3.45 -17.65 -3.66
C VAL A 191 2.32 -17.74 -2.63
N PRO A 192 2.56 -18.28 -1.42
CA PRO A 192 1.54 -18.34 -0.38
C PRO A 192 0.98 -16.97 0.00
N PHE A 193 -0.34 -16.83 -0.02
CA PHE A 193 -1.06 -15.69 0.53
C PHE A 193 -1.92 -16.20 1.69
N LEU A 194 -1.47 -15.91 2.92
CA LEU A 194 -1.99 -16.55 4.14
C LEU A 194 -2.57 -15.53 5.11
N SER A 195 -2.40 -14.24 4.84
CA SER A 195 -2.82 -13.16 5.72
C SER A 195 -2.94 -11.87 4.91
N PRO A 196 -3.82 -10.92 5.30
CA PRO A 196 -3.81 -9.56 4.76
C PRO A 196 -2.43 -8.90 4.89
N ARG A 197 -1.65 -9.30 5.90
CA ARG A 197 -0.27 -8.85 6.17
C ARG A 197 0.74 -9.25 5.10
N THR A 198 0.39 -10.20 4.24
CA THR A 198 1.15 -10.44 3.01
C THR A 198 1.26 -9.14 2.20
N GLY A 199 0.19 -8.34 2.19
CA GLY A 199 0.12 -7.01 1.59
C GLY A 199 0.40 -6.99 0.10
N VAL A 200 -0.66 -6.76 -0.66
CA VAL A 200 -0.60 -6.80 -2.12
C VAL A 200 -1.03 -5.42 -2.59
N MET A 201 -0.05 -4.61 -2.93
CA MET A 201 -0.21 -3.22 -3.27
C MET A 201 -0.30 -3.04 -4.78
N GLN A 202 -1.41 -2.47 -5.21
CA GLN A 202 -1.59 -1.96 -6.55
C GLN A 202 -1.17 -0.50 -6.60
N ILE A 203 -0.32 -0.14 -7.55
CA ILE A 203 0.04 1.23 -7.85
C ILE A 203 -0.85 1.72 -8.99
N GLY A 204 -1.72 2.68 -8.68
CA GLY A 204 -2.66 3.28 -9.62
C GLY A 204 -2.04 4.39 -10.46
N PRO A 205 -2.77 4.87 -11.48
CA PRO A 205 -2.27 5.87 -12.41
C PRO A 205 -1.98 7.22 -11.75
N ASN A 206 -2.65 7.56 -10.64
CA ASN A 206 -2.46 8.83 -9.93
C ASN A 206 -1.39 8.76 -8.82
N PHE A 207 -0.70 7.62 -8.68
CA PHE A 207 0.46 7.55 -7.80
C PHE A 207 1.57 8.47 -8.31
N PHE A 208 1.64 8.60 -9.64
CA PHE A 208 2.52 9.49 -10.35
C PHE A 208 1.67 10.49 -11.13
N ASP A 209 2.19 11.69 -11.37
CA ASP A 209 1.56 12.64 -12.28
C ASP A 209 2.53 13.12 -13.35
N GLN A 210 2.00 13.86 -14.34
CA GLN A 210 2.79 14.36 -15.47
C GLN A 210 3.89 15.36 -15.07
N THR A 211 3.90 15.82 -13.82
CA THR A 211 4.92 16.72 -13.27
C THR A 211 6.04 15.97 -12.54
N ASP A 212 5.87 14.67 -12.29
CA ASP A 212 6.92 13.84 -11.72
C ASP A 212 8.14 13.79 -12.64
N SER A 213 9.31 13.92 -12.03
CA SER A 213 10.59 13.91 -12.73
C SER A 213 11.70 13.57 -11.76
N LEU A 214 12.58 12.63 -12.12
CA LEU A 214 13.82 12.35 -11.39
C LEU A 214 15.03 13.10 -11.96
N ASP A 215 14.80 14.07 -12.85
CA ASP A 215 15.88 14.89 -13.40
C ASP A 215 16.48 15.80 -12.32
N THR A 216 17.66 15.44 -11.84
CA THR A 216 18.41 16.16 -10.81
C THR A 216 19.10 17.41 -11.34
N SER A 217 19.20 17.58 -12.67
CA SER A 217 19.85 18.76 -13.27
C SER A 217 19.05 20.04 -13.07
N ASN A 218 17.74 19.93 -12.85
CA ASN A 218 16.87 21.06 -12.57
C ASN A 218 16.71 21.29 -11.06
N ILE A 219 17.55 22.17 -10.52
CA ILE A 219 17.54 22.57 -9.10
C ILE A 219 16.20 23.21 -8.70
N ALA A 220 15.54 23.94 -9.60
CA ALA A 220 14.25 24.59 -9.32
C ALA A 220 13.09 23.60 -9.12
N ARG A 221 13.28 22.32 -9.46
CA ARG A 221 12.32 21.23 -9.26
C ARG A 221 12.62 20.36 -8.04
N ARG A 222 13.69 20.65 -7.30
CA ARG A 222 14.18 19.82 -6.19
C ARG A 222 13.17 19.68 -5.05
N GLY A 223 12.60 20.79 -4.58
CA GLY A 223 11.61 20.75 -3.52
C GLY A 223 10.35 20.00 -3.96
N PHE A 224 9.86 20.22 -5.18
CA PHE A 224 8.73 19.47 -5.74
C PHE A 224 8.97 17.96 -5.77
N ARG A 225 10.16 17.48 -6.16
CA ARG A 225 10.49 16.04 -6.09
C ARG A 225 10.35 15.50 -4.68
N THR A 226 10.82 16.26 -3.70
CA THR A 226 10.72 15.92 -2.28
C THR A 226 9.26 15.88 -1.82
N VAL A 227 8.47 16.91 -2.11
CA VAL A 227 7.03 16.98 -1.80
C VAL A 227 6.30 15.75 -2.36
N LYS A 228 6.56 15.41 -3.62
CA LYS A 228 5.93 14.25 -4.29
C LYS A 228 6.33 12.93 -3.65
N SER A 229 7.59 12.81 -3.22
CA SER A 229 8.09 11.64 -2.50
C SER A 229 7.46 11.49 -1.13
N LEU A 230 7.33 12.60 -0.37
CA LEU A 230 6.63 12.61 0.92
C LEU A 230 5.16 12.21 0.77
N TYR A 231 4.47 12.71 -0.26
CA TYR A 231 3.11 12.29 -0.59
C TYR A 231 3.02 10.80 -0.94
N ARG A 232 3.87 10.29 -1.83
CA ARG A 232 3.84 8.86 -2.18
C ARG A 232 4.15 7.99 -0.98
N LEU A 233 5.13 8.37 -0.15
CA LEU A 233 5.40 7.67 1.10
C LEU A 233 4.17 7.68 2.01
N SER A 234 3.50 8.82 2.20
CA SER A 234 2.29 8.86 3.03
C SER A 234 1.19 7.93 2.51
N VAL A 235 1.02 7.85 1.19
CA VAL A 235 0.12 6.89 0.54
C VAL A 235 0.58 5.44 0.80
N LEU A 236 1.87 5.11 0.68
CA LEU A 236 2.36 3.75 0.97
C LEU A 236 2.09 3.33 2.42
N PHE A 237 2.30 4.22 3.39
CA PHE A 237 2.02 3.95 4.80
C PHE A 237 0.51 3.82 5.08
N HIS A 238 -0.30 4.70 4.47
CA HIS A 238 -1.76 4.59 4.47
C HIS A 238 -2.20 3.22 3.96
N GLU A 239 -1.72 2.81 2.78
CA GLU A 239 -2.12 1.54 2.17
C GLU A 239 -1.58 0.34 2.97
N ALA A 240 -0.40 0.44 3.59
CA ALA A 240 0.09 -0.58 4.53
C ALA A 240 -0.86 -0.77 5.71
N ARG A 241 -1.51 0.30 6.19
CA ARG A 241 -2.45 0.18 7.30
C ARG A 241 -3.63 -0.73 6.98
N HIS A 242 -4.08 -0.78 5.74
CA HIS A 242 -5.14 -1.71 5.34
C HIS A 242 -4.77 -3.18 5.59
N SER A 243 -3.49 -3.53 5.72
CA SER A 243 -3.05 -4.88 6.08
C SER A 243 -3.19 -5.22 7.57
N ASP A 244 -3.51 -4.26 8.46
CA ASP A 244 -3.51 -4.45 9.91
C ASP A 244 -4.78 -5.11 10.51
N GLY A 245 -5.51 -5.92 9.75
CA GLY A 245 -6.68 -6.63 10.28
C GLY A 245 -6.36 -7.58 11.44
N ASN A 246 -7.19 -7.58 12.48
CA ASN A 246 -7.16 -8.56 13.57
C ASN A 246 -8.52 -8.71 14.28
N LEU A 247 -8.67 -9.81 15.02
CA LEU A 247 -9.84 -10.14 15.84
C LEU A 247 -10.14 -9.08 16.91
N GLN A 248 -9.13 -8.51 17.56
CA GLN A 248 -9.31 -7.51 18.63
C GLN A 248 -9.95 -6.21 18.10
N ALA A 249 -9.52 -5.77 16.91
CA ALA A 249 -10.07 -4.63 16.18
C ALA A 249 -11.38 -4.98 15.44
N GLY A 250 -11.79 -6.26 15.48
CA GLY A 250 -13.01 -6.77 14.86
C GLY A 250 -13.03 -6.62 13.34
N THR A 251 -11.86 -6.59 12.69
CA THR A 251 -11.77 -6.29 11.26
C THR A 251 -10.72 -7.13 10.53
N LEU A 252 -10.99 -7.49 9.28
CA LEU A 252 -10.05 -8.19 8.39
C LEU A 252 -9.01 -7.25 7.77
N SER A 253 -9.30 -5.95 7.75
CA SER A 253 -8.45 -4.88 7.22
C SER A 253 -8.92 -3.54 7.78
N PHE A 254 -8.11 -2.49 7.73
CA PHE A 254 -8.58 -1.15 8.10
C PHE A 254 -9.35 -0.49 6.94
N ALA A 255 -10.47 -1.06 6.53
CA ALA A 255 -11.25 -0.55 5.40
C ALA A 255 -11.86 0.84 5.69
N HIS A 256 -11.96 1.65 4.64
CA HIS A 256 -12.69 2.92 4.69
C HIS A 256 -14.20 2.73 4.80
N LEU A 257 -14.84 3.75 5.35
CA LEU A 257 -16.28 3.86 5.49
C LEU A 257 -16.83 4.90 4.54
N ILE A 258 -18.11 4.77 4.22
CA ILE A 258 -18.84 5.77 3.44
C ILE A 258 -18.89 7.07 4.24
N CYS A 259 -18.33 8.12 3.66
CA CYS A 259 -18.33 9.45 4.23
C CYS A 259 -19.78 9.97 4.39
N PRO A 260 -20.17 10.37 5.61
CA PRO A 260 -21.48 10.94 5.87
C PRO A 260 -21.56 12.39 5.39
N VAL A 261 -22.78 12.88 5.22
CA VAL A 261 -23.04 14.33 5.11
C VAL A 261 -22.71 14.98 6.46
N SER A 262 -21.71 15.87 6.49
CA SER A 262 -21.25 16.56 7.71
C SER A 262 -20.52 17.84 7.35
N GLU A 263 -20.57 18.87 8.20
CA GLU A 263 -19.79 20.11 8.05
C GLU A 263 -18.27 19.89 8.06
N LYS A 264 -17.81 18.74 8.58
CA LYS A 264 -16.38 18.38 8.64
C LYS A 264 -15.87 17.66 7.38
N ILE A 265 -16.76 17.14 6.55
CA ILE A 265 -16.42 16.35 5.37
C ILE A 265 -16.65 17.21 4.13
N ALA A 266 -15.66 17.29 3.26
CA ALA A 266 -15.78 18.00 1.99
C ALA A 266 -16.85 17.32 1.11
N ASP A 267 -17.67 18.12 0.41
CA ASP A 267 -18.83 17.65 -0.35
C ASP A 267 -18.47 16.59 -1.40
N GLU A 268 -17.27 16.69 -1.98
CA GLU A 268 -16.73 15.74 -2.96
C GLU A 268 -16.50 14.33 -2.40
N TYR A 269 -16.38 14.18 -1.07
CA TYR A 269 -16.18 12.88 -0.43
C TYR A 269 -17.49 12.26 0.05
N VAL A 270 -18.57 13.04 0.22
CA VAL A 270 -19.86 12.55 0.71
C VAL A 270 -20.38 11.39 -0.14
N GLY A 271 -20.71 10.28 0.51
CA GLY A 271 -21.20 9.07 -0.16
C GLY A 271 -20.10 8.18 -0.75
N LEU A 272 -18.84 8.60 -0.74
CA LEU A 272 -17.69 7.78 -1.14
C LEU A 272 -17.12 7.03 0.07
N PRO A 273 -16.60 5.81 -0.09
CA PRO A 273 -15.90 5.08 0.97
C PRO A 273 -14.47 5.59 1.09
N ALA A 274 -14.36 6.83 1.56
CA ALA A 274 -13.12 7.58 1.64
C ALA A 274 -12.95 8.22 3.02
N CYS A 275 -13.62 7.71 4.06
CA CYS A 275 -13.52 8.24 5.42
C CYS A 275 -13.09 7.18 6.42
N ASP A 276 -12.46 7.62 7.51
CA ASP A 276 -12.10 6.78 8.65
C ASP A 276 -12.81 7.23 9.92
N GLU A 277 -13.37 6.27 10.66
CA GLU A 277 -13.93 6.52 12.00
C GLU A 277 -12.94 6.18 13.14
N LYS A 278 -11.71 5.79 12.80
CA LYS A 278 -10.71 5.32 13.76
C LYS A 278 -9.50 6.23 13.76
N ALA A 279 -8.99 6.53 14.96
CA ALA A 279 -7.79 7.36 15.12
C ALA A 279 -6.55 6.68 14.57
N ASN A 280 -6.59 5.36 14.43
CA ASN A 280 -5.56 4.57 13.76
C ASN A 280 -6.06 4.01 12.42
N GLY A 281 -6.97 4.72 11.76
CA GLY A 281 -7.35 4.48 10.37
C GLY A 281 -6.20 4.81 9.40
N ALA A 282 -6.36 4.37 8.15
CA ALA A 282 -5.33 4.53 7.13
C ALA A 282 -5.01 6.01 6.83
N TYR A 283 -6.02 6.89 6.78
CA TYR A 283 -5.81 8.31 6.55
C TYR A 283 -5.00 8.95 7.68
N ASN A 284 -5.29 8.65 8.95
CA ASN A 284 -4.50 9.23 10.02
C ASN A 284 -3.06 8.69 10.01
N ILE A 285 -2.86 7.42 9.68
CA ILE A 285 -1.52 6.85 9.49
C ILE A 285 -0.73 7.63 8.42
N GLY A 286 -1.36 7.94 7.28
CA GLY A 286 -0.79 8.76 6.20
C GLY A 286 -0.51 10.20 6.62
N ALA A 287 -1.43 10.84 7.34
CA ALA A 287 -1.26 12.22 7.84
C ALA A 287 -0.10 12.34 8.84
N GLN A 288 -0.02 11.42 9.80
CA GLN A 288 1.00 11.48 10.85
C GLN A 288 2.40 11.21 10.31
N ILE A 289 2.55 10.29 9.34
CA ILE A 289 3.87 10.09 8.72
C ILE A 289 4.28 11.30 7.89
N LEU A 290 3.34 11.94 7.20
CA LEU A 290 3.61 13.17 6.45
C LEU A 290 4.10 14.27 7.40
N THR A 291 3.40 14.49 8.52
CA THR A 291 3.78 15.45 9.56
C THR A 291 5.16 15.17 10.16
N ALA A 292 5.48 13.90 10.41
CA ALA A 292 6.79 13.51 10.93
C ALA A 292 7.90 13.73 9.90
N MET A 293 7.66 13.41 8.63
CA MET A 293 8.65 13.47 7.56
C MET A 293 8.76 14.85 6.91
N GLU A 294 7.83 15.78 7.16
CA GLU A 294 7.90 17.18 6.72
C GLU A 294 9.24 17.86 7.05
N GLY A 295 9.93 17.43 8.11
CA GLY A 295 11.27 17.95 8.47
C GLY A 295 12.32 17.75 7.37
N ILE A 296 12.12 16.80 6.46
CA ILE A 296 12.92 16.62 5.24
C ILE A 296 12.91 17.90 4.39
N CYS A 297 11.79 18.63 4.38
CA CYS A 297 11.60 19.84 3.60
C CYS A 297 12.21 21.11 4.22
N ASP A 298 12.53 21.11 5.53
CA ASP A 298 12.91 22.32 6.28
C ASP A 298 14.09 23.09 5.66
N SER A 299 14.98 22.39 4.94
CA SER A 299 16.19 22.99 4.33
C SER A 299 16.19 23.05 2.81
N ILE A 300 15.19 22.46 2.13
CA ILE A 300 15.21 22.28 0.67
C ILE A 300 13.93 22.71 -0.03
N CYS A 301 12.83 22.84 0.70
CA CYS A 301 11.54 23.23 0.15
C CYS A 301 11.32 24.74 0.33
N SER A 302 10.82 25.38 -0.72
CA SER A 302 10.32 26.74 -0.71
C SER A 302 8.98 26.82 0.03
N GLN A 303 8.56 28.04 0.36
CA GLN A 303 7.25 28.29 0.96
C GLN A 303 6.09 27.74 0.13
N ARG A 304 6.21 27.79 -1.21
CA ARG A 304 5.21 27.21 -2.11
C ARG A 304 5.09 25.69 -1.92
N GLU A 305 6.21 25.01 -1.79
CA GLU A 305 6.25 23.55 -1.62
C GLU A 305 5.74 23.13 -0.23
N LEU A 306 6.05 23.90 0.80
CA LEU A 306 5.49 23.71 2.14
C LEU A 306 3.97 23.86 2.14
N SER A 307 3.41 24.88 1.47
CA SER A 307 1.96 25.05 1.34
C SER A 307 1.28 23.89 0.59
N ILE A 308 1.98 23.23 -0.34
CA ILE A 308 1.46 22.04 -1.01
C ILE A 308 1.39 20.86 -0.04
N ILE A 309 2.43 20.64 0.78
CA ILE A 309 2.42 19.58 1.79
C ILE A 309 1.31 19.83 2.81
N GLU A 310 1.15 21.07 3.27
CA GLU A 310 0.08 21.46 4.19
C GLU A 310 -1.30 21.18 3.57
N ALA A 311 -1.52 21.53 2.30
CA ALA A 311 -2.77 21.24 1.61
C ALA A 311 -3.05 19.72 1.50
N ILE A 312 -2.03 18.91 1.20
CA ILE A 312 -2.14 17.44 1.18
C ILE A 312 -2.50 16.92 2.57
N HIS A 313 -1.82 17.41 3.62
CA HIS A 313 -2.08 17.00 4.98
C HIS A 313 -3.52 17.32 5.41
N LEU A 314 -3.99 18.54 5.13
CA LEU A 314 -5.37 18.95 5.42
C LEU A 314 -6.40 18.13 4.65
N ASP A 315 -6.13 17.80 3.39
CA ASP A 315 -7.01 16.94 2.58
C ASP A 315 -7.14 15.53 3.20
N VAL A 316 -6.03 14.95 3.65
CA VAL A 316 -6.03 13.65 4.35
C VAL A 316 -6.81 13.74 5.68
N LEU A 317 -6.59 14.79 6.48
CA LEU A 317 -7.28 14.98 7.76
C LEU A 317 -8.79 15.24 7.59
N SER A 318 -9.20 15.86 6.49
CA SER A 318 -10.62 16.15 6.20
C SER A 318 -11.50 14.91 6.06
N ARG A 319 -10.88 13.72 5.99
CA ARG A 319 -11.54 12.42 5.82
C ARG A 319 -11.69 11.65 7.14
N LEU A 320 -11.27 12.24 8.26
CA LEU A 320 -11.42 11.65 9.59
C LEU A 320 -12.76 12.07 10.20
N LEU A 321 -13.59 11.10 10.59
CA LEU A 321 -14.92 11.32 11.19
C LEU A 321 -14.88 11.57 12.70
N ILE A 322 -13.71 11.41 13.29
CA ILE A 322 -13.50 11.56 14.72
C ILE A 322 -12.62 12.77 14.99
N ASP A 323 -12.86 13.39 16.15
CA ASP A 323 -11.93 14.37 16.69
C ASP A 323 -10.65 13.64 17.17
N ASP A 324 -9.51 14.32 17.03
CA ASP A 324 -8.16 13.84 17.39
C ASP A 324 -7.98 13.68 18.92
N THR A 325 -8.86 12.89 19.51
CA THR A 325 -8.87 12.48 20.91
C THR A 325 -8.23 11.10 21.01
N VAL A 326 -7.51 10.88 22.12
CA VAL A 326 -6.63 9.72 22.33
C VAL A 326 -7.31 8.40 21.95
N ALA A 327 -6.79 7.79 20.88
CA ALA A 327 -7.02 6.46 20.35
C ALA A 327 -8.23 5.68 20.89
N ASN A 328 -9.37 5.77 20.20
CA ASN A 328 -10.53 4.91 20.49
C ASN A 328 -10.41 3.45 20.00
N TYR A 329 -9.24 3.00 19.54
CA TYR A 329 -8.97 1.57 19.34
C TYR A 329 -7.49 1.23 19.56
N GLY A 330 -7.23 0.38 20.56
CA GLY A 330 -5.97 -0.33 20.74
C GLY A 330 -6.04 -1.73 20.15
N ASP A 331 -5.38 -1.92 19.00
CA ASP A 331 -4.48 -3.04 18.70
C ASP A 331 -3.78 -2.72 17.36
N PRO A 332 -2.56 -2.15 17.37
CA PRO A 332 -1.79 -1.88 16.16
C PRO A 332 -1.18 -3.16 15.55
N SER A 333 -1.36 -4.32 16.20
CA SER A 333 -0.73 -5.57 15.79
C SER A 333 -1.69 -6.44 14.96
N PRO A 334 -1.33 -6.82 13.73
CA PRO A 334 -2.19 -7.67 12.89
C PRO A 334 -2.26 -9.12 13.39
N GLU A 335 -3.29 -9.84 12.93
CA GLU A 335 -3.49 -11.26 13.21
C GLU A 335 -2.26 -12.09 12.81
N THR A 336 -1.62 -12.73 13.79
CA THR A 336 -0.48 -13.63 13.54
C THR A 336 -0.96 -15.04 13.26
N SER A 337 -1.72 -15.27 12.19
CA SER A 337 -2.05 -16.66 11.84
C SER A 337 -2.48 -16.86 10.40
N LEU A 338 -1.67 -17.60 9.66
CA LEU A 338 -1.94 -18.96 9.16
C LEU A 338 -0.60 -19.65 8.88
N ARG A 339 -0.50 -20.96 9.07
CA ARG A 339 0.76 -21.70 8.82
C ARG A 339 1.00 -21.82 7.31
N PRO A 340 2.26 -21.68 6.83
CA PRO A 340 2.60 -21.99 5.46
C PRO A 340 2.20 -23.40 5.06
N ILE A 341 1.57 -23.53 3.89
CA ILE A 341 1.24 -24.82 3.28
C ILE A 341 2.28 -25.13 2.21
N ASP A 342 2.88 -26.33 2.26
CA ASP A 342 3.78 -26.81 1.22
C ASP A 342 2.98 -27.13 -0.05
N THR A 343 3.16 -26.32 -1.10
CA THR A 343 2.39 -26.42 -2.34
C THR A 343 2.90 -27.48 -3.30
N ARG A 344 4.11 -28.04 -3.07
CA ARG A 344 4.81 -28.89 -4.05
C ARG A 344 4.12 -30.23 -4.32
N THR A 345 3.20 -30.65 -3.46
CA THR A 345 2.51 -31.95 -3.55
C THR A 345 1.19 -31.91 -4.33
N TYR A 346 0.71 -30.73 -4.72
CA TYR A 346 -0.61 -30.56 -5.32
C TYR A 346 -0.59 -30.49 -6.86
N GLN A 347 -1.65 -31.00 -7.49
CA GLN A 347 -1.85 -30.87 -8.94
C GLN A 347 -2.45 -29.51 -9.30
N ILE A 348 -1.79 -28.73 -10.15
CA ILE A 348 -2.33 -27.46 -10.66
C ILE A 348 -3.38 -27.73 -11.75
N VAL A 349 -4.59 -27.20 -11.55
CA VAL A 349 -5.70 -27.22 -12.51
C VAL A 349 -5.79 -25.84 -13.15
N PRO A 350 -5.67 -25.71 -14.48
CA PRO A 350 -5.82 -24.42 -15.18
C PRO A 350 -7.19 -23.79 -14.94
N GLU A 351 -7.24 -22.45 -15.02
CA GLU A 351 -8.51 -21.69 -15.08
C GLU A 351 -9.36 -22.23 -16.25
N GLN A 352 -10.66 -22.48 -16.01
CA GLN A 352 -11.59 -23.06 -16.99
C GLN A 352 -12.41 -22.01 -17.73
#